data_AF-A0A8B3L8N5-F1
#
_entry.id   AF-A0A8B3L8N5-F1
#
_cell.length_a   1.000
_cell.length_b   1.000
_cell.length_c   1.000
_cell.angle_alpha   90.00
_cell.angle_beta   90.00
_cell.angle_gamma   90.00
#
_symmetry.space_group_name_H-M   'P 1'
#
loop_
_entity.id
_entity.type
_entity.pdbx_description
1 polymer ?
#
loop_
_entity_poly.entity_id
_entity_poly.type
_entity_poly.pdbx_seq_one_letter_code
_entity_poly.pdbx_strand_id
1 'polypeptide(L)'
;MYAYFDRKLDDEAQRLGRYHPWDVQVSNERNHYSDFKGMPRDEVARHLEDIGKGGLIAREASLDFLVWANSDGVPFETNDFGMKPIKRNKQSQSTKGLQLTGRVTIFFRDLKANVPERRLLGFGHVLENELKQIDPGWQDACWGWNLWPHGFVALKKPGSPPNAPPNGDALGDVICLNIWAWGDSHKEIGRAYKRAYENLRAGLEAAASKYRLP
;
A
#
# COMPACT_ATOMS: atom_id res chain seq x y z
N MET A 1 -13.46 -0.92 11.54
CA MET A 1 -12.40 -1.95 11.40
C MET A 1 -11.19 -1.49 12.19
N TYR A 2 -10.32 -2.36 12.68
CA TYR A 2 -9.10 -1.91 13.37
C TYR A 2 -8.09 -1.34 12.36
N ALA A 3 -7.59 -0.14 12.64
CA ALA A 3 -6.53 0.52 11.87
C ALA A 3 -5.55 1.21 12.83
N TYR A 4 -4.26 1.22 12.55
CA TYR A 4 -3.26 1.83 13.43
C TYR A 4 -1.95 2.17 12.72
N PHE A 5 -1.28 3.22 13.18
CA PHE A 5 0.12 3.48 12.84
C PHE A 5 1.04 2.47 13.52
N ASP A 6 1.79 1.69 12.75
CA ASP A 6 2.74 0.72 13.25
C ASP A 6 4.14 1.33 13.36
N ARG A 7 4.42 1.92 14.53
CA ARG A 7 5.70 2.57 14.81
C ARG A 7 6.90 1.65 14.68
N LYS A 8 6.73 0.35 14.96
CA LYS A 8 7.84 -0.61 14.86
C LYS A 8 8.19 -0.86 13.40
N LEU A 9 7.19 -1.02 12.52
CA LEU A 9 7.42 -1.14 11.09
C LEU A 9 7.98 0.14 10.49
N ASP A 10 7.53 1.29 10.98
CA ASP A 10 8.06 2.60 10.59
C ASP A 10 9.55 2.73 10.92
N ASP A 11 9.95 2.49 12.18
CA ASP A 11 11.34 2.51 12.61
C ASP A 11 12.21 1.52 11.80
N GLU A 12 11.68 0.34 11.49
CA GLU A 12 12.36 -0.65 10.66
C GLU A 12 12.56 -0.17 9.22
N ALA A 13 11.52 0.40 8.60
CA ALA A 13 11.56 0.92 7.24
C ALA A 13 12.55 2.09 7.12
N GLN A 14 12.52 3.03 8.07
CA GLN A 14 13.44 4.16 8.12
C GLN A 14 14.89 3.71 8.31
N ARG A 15 15.14 2.71 9.18
CA ARG A 15 16.49 2.15 9.38
C ARG A 15 17.03 1.44 8.14
N LEU A 16 16.17 0.77 7.37
CA LEU A 16 16.59 0.13 6.13
C LEU A 16 17.03 1.15 5.08
N GLY A 17 16.49 2.37 5.11
CA GLY A 17 16.91 3.49 4.26
C GLY A 17 16.85 3.18 2.76
N ARG A 18 16.03 2.19 2.38
CA ARG A 18 15.94 1.74 0.99
C ARG A 18 15.00 2.65 0.23
N TYR A 19 15.54 3.50 -0.61
CA TYR A 19 14.73 4.36 -1.48
C TYR A 19 14.29 3.54 -2.68
N HIS A 20 13.15 2.87 -2.54
CA HIS A 20 12.49 2.22 -3.67
C HIS A 20 12.16 3.30 -4.73
N PRO A 21 12.28 3.03 -6.05
CA PRO A 21 12.84 1.84 -6.70
C PRO A 21 14.37 1.86 -6.93
N TRP A 22 15.07 2.91 -6.53
CA TRP A 22 16.46 3.19 -6.91
C TRP A 22 17.46 2.09 -6.51
N ASP A 23 17.46 1.64 -5.25
CA ASP A 23 18.46 0.66 -4.78
C ASP A 23 18.36 -0.69 -5.53
N VAL A 24 17.15 -1.06 -5.95
CA VAL A 24 16.88 -2.36 -6.58
C VAL A 24 17.05 -2.31 -8.10
N GLN A 25 16.72 -1.19 -8.74
CA GLN A 25 16.89 -1.00 -10.18
C GLN A 25 18.35 -0.75 -10.57
N VAL A 26 19.10 0.02 -9.78
CA VAL A 26 20.53 0.27 -10.05
C VAL A 26 21.36 -1.00 -9.81
N SER A 27 20.94 -1.87 -8.90
CA SER A 27 21.64 -3.13 -8.63
C SER A 27 21.22 -4.29 -9.53
N ASN A 28 20.06 -4.21 -10.19
CA ASN A 28 19.58 -5.24 -11.11
C ASN A 28 18.63 -4.66 -12.17
N GLU A 29 19.12 -4.51 -13.40
CA GLU A 29 18.33 -4.04 -14.55
C GLU A 29 17.10 -4.92 -14.83
N ARG A 30 17.07 -6.19 -14.40
CA ARG A 30 15.91 -7.07 -14.58
C ARG A 30 14.75 -6.77 -13.65
N ASN A 31 14.97 -5.99 -12.58
CA ASN A 31 13.93 -5.58 -11.65
C ASN A 31 13.26 -4.29 -12.16
N HIS A 32 12.64 -4.37 -13.34
CA HIS A 32 11.86 -3.27 -13.88
C HIS A 32 10.62 -3.07 -13.01
N TYR A 33 10.49 -1.86 -12.52
CA TYR A 33 9.29 -1.41 -11.85
C TYR A 33 8.27 -1.09 -12.93
N SER A 34 7.07 -1.62 -12.79
CA SER A 34 5.99 -1.43 -13.74
C SER A 34 5.10 -0.27 -13.30
N ASP A 35 4.96 0.73 -14.18
CA ASP A 35 3.91 1.72 -14.03
C ASP A 35 2.57 1.08 -14.40
N PHE A 36 1.66 0.96 -13.43
CA PHE A 36 0.32 0.39 -13.65
C PHE A 36 -0.68 1.41 -14.20
N LYS A 37 -0.30 2.68 -14.36
CA LYS A 37 -1.19 3.73 -14.85
C LYS A 37 -1.68 3.44 -16.26
N GLY A 38 -3.00 3.38 -16.41
CA GLY A 38 -3.66 3.08 -17.69
C GLY A 38 -3.44 1.64 -18.19
N MET A 39 -2.78 0.79 -17.41
CA MET A 39 -2.52 -0.59 -17.78
C MET A 39 -3.81 -1.43 -17.68
N PRO A 40 -4.14 -2.27 -18.68
CA PRO A 40 -5.27 -3.19 -18.59
C PRO A 40 -5.14 -4.13 -17.39
N ARG A 41 -6.28 -4.49 -16.78
CA ARG A 41 -6.34 -5.37 -15.60
C ARG A 41 -5.53 -6.66 -15.75
N ASP A 42 -5.66 -7.33 -16.91
CA ASP A 42 -4.97 -8.60 -17.18
C ASP A 42 -3.46 -8.43 -17.35
N GLU A 43 -3.00 -7.24 -17.69
CA GLU A 43 -1.58 -6.91 -17.74
C GLU A 43 -1.05 -6.61 -16.34
N VAL A 44 -1.77 -5.82 -15.53
CA VAL A 44 -1.46 -5.63 -14.10
C VAL A 44 -1.30 -6.98 -13.39
N ALA A 45 -2.22 -7.92 -13.62
CA ALA A 45 -2.14 -9.26 -13.02
C ALA A 45 -0.90 -10.06 -13.43
N ARG A 46 -0.37 -9.88 -14.65
CA ARG A 46 0.83 -10.57 -15.13
C ARG A 46 2.11 -10.03 -14.52
N HIS A 47 2.11 -8.77 -14.09
CA HIS A 47 3.25 -8.12 -13.45
C HIS A 47 3.38 -8.42 -11.95
N LEU A 48 2.36 -9.06 -11.34
CA LEU A 48 2.31 -9.29 -9.90
C LEU A 48 2.55 -10.76 -9.55
N GLU A 49 3.80 -11.09 -9.18
CA GLU A 49 4.21 -12.44 -8.76
C GLU A 49 3.33 -13.01 -7.63
N ASP A 50 2.94 -12.14 -6.69
CA ASP A 50 2.28 -12.55 -5.45
C ASP A 50 0.75 -12.68 -5.56
N ILE A 51 0.14 -12.23 -6.66
CA ILE A 51 -1.31 -11.98 -6.74
C ILE A 51 -2.17 -13.23 -6.57
N GLY A 52 -1.62 -14.43 -6.79
CA GLY A 52 -2.33 -15.70 -6.63
C GLY A 52 -2.28 -16.32 -5.22
N LYS A 53 -1.43 -15.81 -4.32
CA LYS A 53 -1.10 -16.49 -3.05
C LYS A 53 -2.26 -16.57 -2.04
N GLY A 54 -3.25 -15.68 -2.13
CA GLY A 54 -4.43 -15.64 -1.25
C GLY A 54 -5.67 -16.39 -1.78
N GLY A 55 -5.59 -17.04 -2.94
CA GLY A 55 -6.74 -17.63 -3.62
C GLY A 55 -7.57 -16.61 -4.41
N LEU A 56 -8.59 -17.09 -5.14
CA LEU A 56 -9.31 -16.30 -6.16
C LEU A 56 -9.96 -15.02 -5.60
N ILE A 57 -10.63 -15.09 -4.44
CA ILE A 57 -11.33 -13.90 -3.90
C ILE A 57 -10.34 -12.79 -3.52
N ALA A 58 -9.22 -13.15 -2.88
CA ALA A 58 -8.19 -12.17 -2.50
C ALA A 58 -7.45 -11.62 -3.72
N ARG A 59 -7.20 -12.46 -4.73
CA ARG A 59 -6.66 -12.06 -6.04
C ARG A 59 -7.53 -10.97 -6.68
N GLU A 60 -8.82 -11.23 -6.84
CA GLU A 60 -9.74 -10.28 -7.49
C GLU A 60 -9.86 -8.98 -6.71
N ALA A 61 -9.97 -9.05 -5.37
CA ALA A 61 -10.01 -7.85 -4.53
C ALA A 61 -8.75 -6.99 -4.65
N SER A 62 -7.58 -7.63 -4.70
CA SER A 62 -6.30 -6.92 -4.86
C SER A 62 -6.22 -6.26 -6.24
N LEU A 63 -6.60 -6.98 -7.31
CA LEU A 63 -6.61 -6.43 -8.67
C LEU A 63 -7.62 -5.28 -8.83
N ASP A 64 -8.81 -5.40 -8.24
CA ASP A 64 -9.81 -4.32 -8.23
C ASP A 64 -9.23 -3.04 -7.61
N PHE A 65 -8.55 -3.18 -6.47
CA PHE A 65 -7.92 -2.05 -5.81
C PHE A 65 -6.77 -1.46 -6.62
N LEU A 66 -5.86 -2.30 -7.13
CA LEU A 66 -4.69 -1.84 -7.89
C LEU A 66 -5.09 -1.11 -9.17
N VAL A 67 -6.10 -1.62 -9.88
CA VAL A 67 -6.64 -0.95 -11.08
C VAL A 67 -7.32 0.37 -10.71
N TRP A 68 -8.15 0.39 -9.66
CA TRP A 68 -8.79 1.62 -9.21
C TRP A 68 -7.77 2.68 -8.79
N ALA A 69 -6.81 2.32 -7.93
CA ALA A 69 -5.80 3.24 -7.42
C ALA A 69 -4.94 3.83 -8.55
N ASN A 70 -4.75 3.11 -9.65
CA ASN A 70 -4.01 3.59 -10.83
C ASN A 70 -4.88 4.19 -11.94
N SER A 71 -6.22 4.23 -11.76
CA SER A 71 -7.15 4.81 -12.74
C SER A 71 -7.18 6.34 -12.71
N ASP A 72 -7.57 6.95 -13.85
CA ASP A 72 -7.69 8.40 -13.96
C ASP A 72 -8.69 8.99 -12.96
N GLY A 73 -8.39 10.18 -12.46
CA GLY A 73 -9.23 10.90 -11.49
C GLY A 73 -9.04 10.50 -10.02
N VAL A 74 -8.27 9.45 -9.74
CA VAL A 74 -7.88 9.09 -8.36
C VAL A 74 -6.61 9.87 -7.97
N PRO A 75 -6.56 10.57 -6.83
CA PRO A 75 -5.40 11.40 -6.46
C PRO A 75 -4.17 10.58 -6.01
N PHE A 76 -4.33 9.27 -5.91
CA PHE A 76 -3.32 8.31 -5.48
C PHE A 76 -2.83 7.48 -6.67
N GLU A 77 -1.69 6.83 -6.47
CA GLU A 77 -1.14 5.73 -7.26
C GLU A 77 -0.60 4.65 -6.30
N THR A 78 -0.42 3.44 -6.81
CA THR A 78 0.17 2.30 -6.09
C THR A 78 1.10 1.56 -7.02
N ASN A 79 2.21 1.09 -6.45
CA ASN A 79 3.28 0.52 -7.24
C ASN A 79 3.93 -0.74 -6.69
N ASP A 80 3.66 -1.03 -5.42
CA ASP A 80 4.15 -2.23 -4.76
C ASP A 80 2.98 -2.91 -4.08
N PHE A 81 2.95 -4.21 -4.26
CA PHE A 81 1.96 -5.10 -3.69
C PHE A 81 2.66 -6.38 -3.31
N GLY A 82 2.38 -6.86 -2.11
CA GLY A 82 2.86 -8.16 -1.66
C GLY A 82 1.74 -8.93 -0.99
N MET A 83 1.68 -10.23 -1.21
CA MET A 83 0.71 -11.11 -0.56
C MET A 83 1.37 -12.42 -0.21
N LYS A 84 1.17 -12.88 1.03
CA LYS A 84 1.69 -14.16 1.50
C LYS A 84 0.63 -15.25 1.36
N PRO A 85 1.02 -16.54 1.24
CA PRO A 85 0.05 -17.62 1.26
C PRO A 85 -0.77 -17.65 2.55
N ILE A 86 -2.02 -18.13 2.45
CA ILE A 86 -2.86 -18.42 3.62
C ILE A 86 -2.11 -19.40 4.53
N LYS A 87 -2.10 -19.11 5.83
CA LYS A 87 -1.44 -19.94 6.84
C LYS A 87 -2.25 -20.02 8.12
N ARG A 88 -1.89 -20.95 9.00
CA ARG A 88 -2.46 -21.03 10.36
C ARG A 88 -2.23 -19.72 11.11
N ASN A 89 -3.29 -19.21 11.74
CA ASN A 89 -3.21 -18.04 12.60
C ASN A 89 -2.42 -18.38 13.87
N LYS A 90 -1.46 -17.52 14.21
CA LYS A 90 -0.67 -17.60 15.46
C LYS A 90 -0.80 -16.33 16.31
N GLN A 91 -1.61 -15.38 15.85
CA GLN A 91 -1.78 -14.06 16.45
C GLN A 91 -2.96 -14.11 17.43
N SER A 92 -2.77 -13.56 18.63
CA SER A 92 -3.81 -13.54 19.69
C SER A 92 -4.93 -12.53 19.42
N GLN A 93 -4.76 -11.68 18.41
CA GLN A 93 -5.70 -10.62 18.01
C GLN A 93 -7.00 -11.17 17.40
N SER A 94 -7.02 -12.44 16.97
CA SER A 94 -8.20 -13.10 16.43
C SER A 94 -8.27 -14.54 16.93
N THR A 95 -9.48 -15.01 17.22
CA THR A 95 -9.75 -16.41 17.61
C THR A 95 -9.84 -17.36 16.41
N LYS A 96 -9.81 -16.82 15.19
CA LYS A 96 -9.92 -17.58 13.93
C LYS A 96 -8.70 -18.45 13.65
N GLY A 97 -8.91 -19.59 13.00
CA GLY A 97 -7.87 -20.60 12.78
C GLY A 97 -6.83 -20.26 11.70
N LEU A 98 -7.17 -19.39 10.75
CA LEU A 98 -6.33 -19.07 9.59
C LEU A 98 -6.13 -17.55 9.44
N GLN A 99 -5.04 -17.17 8.77
CA GLN A 99 -4.71 -15.79 8.43
C GLN A 99 -4.19 -15.67 7.00
N LEU A 100 -4.48 -14.53 6.38
CA LEU A 100 -3.85 -14.02 5.16
C LEU A 100 -3.24 -12.66 5.48
N THR A 101 -2.03 -12.41 4.97
CA THR A 101 -1.35 -11.12 5.15
C THR A 101 -0.88 -10.60 3.81
N GLY A 102 -0.96 -9.29 3.64
CA GLY A 102 -0.47 -8.61 2.46
C GLY A 102 0.01 -7.20 2.79
N ARG A 103 0.50 -6.51 1.77
CA ARG A 103 0.82 -5.10 1.81
C ARG A 103 0.47 -4.45 0.48
N VAL A 104 0.18 -3.16 0.53
CA VAL A 104 0.06 -2.30 -0.64
C VAL A 104 0.64 -0.94 -0.30
N THR A 105 1.38 -0.33 -1.23
CA THR A 105 1.86 1.05 -1.07
C THR A 105 0.87 2.01 -1.71
N ILE A 106 0.75 3.21 -1.18
CA ILE A 106 0.04 4.31 -1.83
C ILE A 106 0.87 5.58 -1.75
N PHE A 107 0.77 6.42 -2.78
CA PHE A 107 1.39 7.73 -2.81
C PHE A 107 0.54 8.70 -3.62
N PHE A 108 0.69 9.99 -3.37
CA PHE A 108 0.00 11.04 -4.12
C PHE A 108 0.57 11.15 -5.54
N ARG A 109 -0.30 11.34 -6.53
CA ARG A 109 0.13 11.60 -7.92
C ARG A 109 0.91 12.90 -8.08
N ASP A 110 0.55 13.93 -7.29
CA ASP A 110 1.43 15.07 -7.09
C ASP A 110 2.61 14.62 -6.24
N LEU A 111 3.71 14.24 -6.91
CA LEU A 111 4.85 13.63 -6.24
C LEU A 111 5.46 14.53 -5.15
N LYS A 112 5.34 15.85 -5.28
CA LYS A 112 5.81 16.80 -4.25
C LYS A 112 5.05 16.67 -2.94
N ALA A 113 3.81 16.18 -2.97
CA ALA A 113 3.02 15.93 -1.78
C ALA A 113 3.53 14.74 -0.94
N ASN A 114 4.42 13.90 -1.51
CA ASN A 114 5.01 12.76 -0.82
C ASN A 114 6.36 13.08 -0.14
N VAL A 115 6.90 14.30 -0.33
CA VAL A 115 8.20 14.70 0.22
C VAL A 115 8.11 15.13 1.70
N PRO A 116 7.14 15.97 2.12
CA PRO A 116 7.07 16.38 3.52
C PRO A 116 6.48 15.27 4.39
N GLU A 117 7.30 14.62 5.20
CA GLU A 117 6.89 13.54 6.13
C GLU A 117 5.65 13.91 6.96
N ARG A 118 5.65 15.12 7.56
CA ARG A 118 4.52 15.64 8.34
C ARG A 118 3.18 15.58 7.58
N ARG A 119 3.21 15.79 6.27
CA ARG A 119 2.02 15.74 5.43
C ARG A 119 1.51 14.32 5.29
N LEU A 120 2.39 13.34 5.10
CA LEU A 120 2.02 11.94 5.00
C LEU A 120 1.53 11.38 6.33
N LEU A 121 2.17 11.74 7.45
CA LEU A 121 1.69 11.39 8.80
C LEU A 121 0.29 11.98 9.04
N GLY A 122 0.09 13.26 8.70
CA GLY A 122 -1.21 13.92 8.82
C GLY A 122 -2.30 13.21 8.02
N PHE A 123 -2.02 12.88 6.76
CA PHE A 123 -2.95 12.13 5.92
C PHE A 123 -3.21 10.72 6.46
N GLY A 124 -2.16 9.99 6.86
CA GLY A 124 -2.26 8.64 7.42
C GLY A 124 -3.13 8.58 8.67
N HIS A 125 -3.04 9.58 9.56
CA HIS A 125 -3.94 9.68 10.72
C HIS A 125 -5.39 9.98 10.35
N VAL A 126 -5.63 10.79 9.31
CA VAL A 126 -7.00 10.99 8.80
C VAL A 126 -7.54 9.67 8.23
N LEU A 127 -6.77 8.98 7.39
CA LEU A 127 -7.14 7.67 6.84
C LEU A 127 -7.42 6.64 7.93
N GLU A 128 -6.56 6.56 8.94
CA GLU A 128 -6.75 5.67 10.09
C GLU A 128 -8.11 5.92 10.78
N ASN A 129 -8.47 7.19 10.98
CA ASN A 129 -9.75 7.55 11.56
C ASN A 129 -10.92 7.17 10.65
N GLU A 130 -10.83 7.41 9.34
CA GLU A 130 -11.88 6.99 8.40
C GLU A 130 -12.09 5.47 8.41
N LEU A 131 -11.00 4.68 8.37
CA LEU A 131 -11.05 3.22 8.42
C LEU A 131 -11.70 2.68 9.70
N LYS A 132 -11.46 3.35 10.84
CA LYS A 132 -12.10 3.01 12.11
C LYS A 132 -13.62 3.22 12.07
N GLN A 133 -14.08 4.25 11.38
CA GLN A 133 -15.50 4.64 11.31
C GLN A 133 -16.32 3.88 10.27
N ILE A 134 -15.73 3.37 9.19
CA ILE A 134 -16.46 2.68 8.11
C ILE A 134 -17.20 1.43 8.61
N ASP A 135 -16.58 0.67 9.52
CA ASP A 135 -17.11 -0.63 9.95
C ASP A 135 -16.84 -0.91 11.43
N PRO A 136 -17.45 -0.13 12.34
CA PRO A 136 -17.13 -0.22 13.76
C PRO A 136 -17.46 -1.61 14.30
N GLY A 137 -16.51 -2.24 14.98
CA GLY A 137 -16.70 -3.56 15.58
C GLY A 137 -16.42 -4.77 14.66
N TRP A 138 -16.17 -4.57 13.37
CA TRP A 138 -15.69 -5.65 12.51
C TRP A 138 -14.22 -6.01 12.81
N GLN A 139 -13.97 -7.30 13.07
CA GLN A 139 -12.70 -7.83 13.61
C GLN A 139 -12.02 -8.88 12.71
N ASP A 140 -12.59 -9.21 11.55
CA ASP A 140 -11.99 -10.23 10.68
C ASP A 140 -10.84 -9.70 9.81
N ALA A 141 -10.54 -8.40 9.90
CA ALA A 141 -9.33 -7.83 9.33
C ALA A 141 -8.85 -6.60 10.09
N CYS A 142 -7.58 -6.26 9.90
CA CYS A 142 -7.02 -4.98 10.32
C CYS A 142 -6.00 -4.43 9.32
N TRP A 143 -5.83 -3.10 9.37
CA TRP A 143 -4.79 -2.38 8.65
C TRP A 143 -3.77 -1.79 9.63
N GLY A 144 -2.50 -2.09 9.42
CA GLY A 144 -1.39 -1.36 10.02
C GLY A 144 -0.77 -0.48 8.93
N TRP A 145 -0.41 0.76 9.24
CA TRP A 145 0.24 1.63 8.27
C TRP A 145 1.53 2.23 8.83
N ASN A 146 2.50 2.45 7.93
CA ASN A 146 3.77 3.09 8.24
C ASN A 146 4.22 3.92 7.03
N LEU A 147 5.24 4.76 7.22
CA LEU A 147 5.93 5.40 6.11
C LEU A 147 7.07 4.50 5.63
N TRP A 148 7.25 4.45 4.31
CA TRP A 148 8.33 3.72 3.68
C TRP A 148 9.13 4.67 2.78
N PRO A 149 10.43 4.89 3.06
CA PRO A 149 11.28 5.74 2.23
C PRO A 149 11.21 5.42 0.74
N HIS A 150 11.10 6.47 -0.07
CA HIS A 150 10.91 6.38 -1.51
C HIS A 150 11.61 7.50 -2.27
N GLY A 151 12.18 7.17 -3.43
CA GLY A 151 12.85 8.12 -4.32
C GLY A 151 12.01 8.46 -5.55
N PHE A 152 11.53 9.70 -5.64
CA PHE A 152 10.70 10.17 -6.76
C PHE A 152 11.57 10.77 -7.88
N VAL A 153 12.04 9.93 -8.79
CA VAL A 153 12.99 10.34 -9.85
C VAL A 153 12.50 11.48 -10.74
N ALA A 154 11.18 11.59 -10.94
CA ALA A 154 10.58 12.68 -11.70
C ALA A 154 10.69 14.06 -11.01
N LEU A 155 11.07 14.11 -9.73
CA LEU A 155 11.37 15.34 -9.00
C LEU A 155 12.85 15.76 -9.10
N LYS A 156 13.71 14.96 -9.73
CA LYS A 156 15.13 15.34 -9.94
C LYS A 156 15.22 16.63 -10.75
N LYS A 157 16.20 17.47 -10.42
CA LYS A 157 16.46 18.72 -11.16
C LYS A 157 16.81 18.40 -12.62
N PRO A 158 16.32 19.20 -13.59
CA PRO A 158 16.74 19.07 -14.99
C PRO A 158 18.26 19.05 -15.13
N GLY A 159 18.79 18.12 -15.92
CA GLY A 159 20.24 17.93 -16.10
C GLY A 159 20.93 17.05 -15.07
N SER A 160 20.22 16.52 -14.06
CA SER A 160 20.77 15.51 -13.15
C SER A 160 21.10 14.22 -13.92
N PRO A 161 22.27 13.59 -13.71
CA PRO A 161 22.58 12.31 -14.33
C PRO A 161 21.52 11.23 -14.00
N PRO A 162 21.19 10.32 -14.93
CA PRO A 162 20.19 9.28 -14.70
C PRO A 162 20.44 8.46 -13.42
N ASN A 163 21.71 8.14 -13.18
CA ASN A 163 22.18 7.33 -12.06
C ASN A 163 22.58 8.13 -10.82
N ALA A 164 22.48 9.47 -10.84
CA ALA A 164 22.76 10.26 -9.66
C ALA A 164 21.75 9.92 -8.56
N PRO A 165 22.19 9.77 -7.29
CA PRO A 165 21.28 9.57 -6.18
C PRO A 165 20.26 10.72 -6.13
N PRO A 166 19.01 10.47 -5.72
CA PRO A 166 18.04 11.54 -5.56
C PRO A 166 18.58 12.55 -4.53
N ASN A 167 18.52 13.83 -4.85
CA ASN A 167 18.79 14.89 -3.88
C ASN A 167 17.62 15.01 -2.89
N GLY A 168 17.78 15.77 -1.80
CA GLY A 168 16.75 15.90 -0.77
C GLY A 168 15.36 16.28 -1.28
N ASP A 169 15.28 17.03 -2.40
CA ASP A 169 14.01 17.45 -3.03
C ASP A 169 13.24 16.29 -3.70
N ALA A 170 13.89 15.15 -3.93
CA ALA A 170 13.33 13.96 -4.58
C ALA A 170 13.21 12.75 -3.63
N LEU A 171 13.60 12.91 -2.36
CA LEU A 171 13.43 11.91 -1.31
C LEU A 171 12.15 12.21 -0.54
N GLY A 172 11.34 11.19 -0.31
CA GLY A 172 10.14 11.28 0.50
C GLY A 172 9.74 9.89 0.98
N ASP A 173 8.45 9.68 1.19
CA ASP A 173 7.92 8.38 1.60
C ASP A 173 6.68 8.01 0.79
N VAL A 174 6.35 6.74 0.81
CA VAL A 174 5.02 6.23 0.47
C VAL A 174 4.34 5.72 1.74
N ILE A 175 3.01 5.72 1.77
CA ILE A 175 2.28 5.09 2.86
C ILE A 175 2.20 3.59 2.54
N CYS A 176 2.81 2.76 3.39
CA CYS A 176 2.72 1.31 3.29
C CYS A 176 1.59 0.82 4.18
N LEU A 177 0.59 0.17 3.58
CA LEU A 177 -0.56 -0.40 4.26
C LEU A 177 -0.40 -1.91 4.32
N ASN A 178 -0.28 -2.45 5.53
CA ASN A 178 -0.18 -3.87 5.81
C ASN A 178 -1.54 -4.39 6.27
N ILE A 179 -2.02 -5.46 5.65
CA ILE A 179 -3.29 -6.11 5.99
C ILE A 179 -3.05 -7.44 6.69
N TRP A 180 -3.86 -7.70 7.71
CA TRP A 180 -4.11 -9.02 8.26
C TRP A 180 -5.60 -9.30 8.12
N ALA A 181 -5.95 -10.42 7.48
CA ALA A 181 -7.32 -10.92 7.37
C ALA A 181 -7.39 -12.32 7.98
N TRP A 182 -8.48 -12.62 8.67
CA TRP A 182 -8.68 -13.85 9.43
C TRP A 182 -9.96 -14.58 9.02
N GLY A 183 -10.01 -15.89 9.30
CA GLY A 183 -11.19 -16.72 9.07
C GLY A 183 -10.93 -18.18 9.42
N ASP A 184 -11.97 -19.00 9.46
CA ASP A 184 -11.86 -20.44 9.74
C ASP A 184 -11.80 -21.29 8.45
N SER A 185 -11.97 -20.63 7.30
CA SER A 185 -11.85 -21.25 5.98
C SER A 185 -11.19 -20.29 4.98
N HIS A 186 -10.67 -20.82 3.88
CA HIS A 186 -10.13 -20.01 2.78
C HIS A 186 -11.16 -19.02 2.22
N LYS A 187 -12.43 -19.43 2.17
CA LYS A 187 -13.53 -18.61 1.68
C LYS A 187 -13.84 -17.45 2.63
N GLU A 188 -13.84 -17.69 3.93
CA GLU A 188 -14.02 -16.64 4.95
C GLU A 188 -12.90 -15.61 4.89
N ILE A 189 -11.63 -16.07 4.87
CA ILE A 189 -10.48 -15.16 4.76
C ILE A 189 -10.55 -14.34 3.48
N GLY A 190 -10.86 -14.96 2.35
CA GLY A 190 -10.98 -14.24 1.08
C GLY A 190 -12.05 -13.14 1.14
N ARG A 191 -13.19 -13.41 1.77
CA ARG A 191 -14.26 -12.42 1.96
C ARG A 191 -13.84 -11.29 2.91
N ALA A 192 -13.18 -11.63 4.02
CA ALA A 192 -12.66 -10.63 4.95
C ALA A 192 -11.63 -9.73 4.25
N TYR A 193 -10.70 -10.32 3.50
CA TYR A 193 -9.71 -9.60 2.72
C TYR A 193 -10.35 -8.66 1.68
N LYS A 194 -11.35 -9.15 0.94
CA LYS A 194 -12.12 -8.32 -0.02
C LYS A 194 -12.77 -7.11 0.65
N ARG A 195 -13.49 -7.34 1.75
CA ARG A 195 -14.15 -6.26 2.52
C ARG A 195 -13.13 -5.26 3.07
N ALA A 196 -11.96 -5.71 3.50
CA ALA A 196 -10.89 -4.82 3.98
C ALA A 196 -10.37 -3.88 2.88
N TYR A 197 -10.26 -4.35 1.64
CA TYR A 197 -9.90 -3.52 0.49
C TYR A 197 -11.01 -2.57 0.05
N GLU A 198 -12.27 -3.02 0.10
CA GLU A 198 -13.44 -2.14 -0.13
C GLU A 198 -13.48 -1.00 0.90
N ASN A 199 -13.24 -1.33 2.17
CA ASN A 199 -13.12 -0.33 3.25
C ASN A 199 -11.90 0.57 3.05
N LEU A 200 -10.76 0.05 2.61
CA LEU A 200 -9.57 0.85 2.32
C LEU A 200 -9.83 1.87 1.22
N ARG A 201 -10.45 1.45 0.12
CA ARG A 201 -10.85 2.35 -0.96
C ARG A 201 -11.75 3.47 -0.44
N ALA A 202 -12.83 3.12 0.26
CA ALA A 202 -13.75 4.11 0.80
C ALA A 202 -13.06 5.06 1.80
N GLY A 203 -12.15 4.53 2.63
CA GLY A 203 -11.36 5.31 3.58
C GLY A 203 -10.41 6.29 2.89
N LEU A 204 -9.79 5.89 1.79
CA LEU A 204 -8.93 6.76 0.98
C LEU A 204 -9.71 7.87 0.29
N GLU A 205 -10.87 7.55 -0.30
CA GLU A 205 -11.76 8.53 -0.92
C GLU A 205 -12.24 9.56 0.14
N ALA A 206 -12.65 9.09 1.32
CA ALA A 206 -13.06 9.96 2.42
C ALA A 206 -11.90 10.81 2.95
N ALA A 207 -10.72 10.22 3.18
CA ALA A 207 -9.54 10.92 3.65
C ALA A 207 -9.08 11.99 2.65
N ALA A 208 -9.06 11.68 1.35
CA ALA A 208 -8.73 12.64 0.29
C ALA A 208 -9.69 13.84 0.28
N SER A 209 -10.98 13.60 0.49
CA SER A 209 -11.99 14.68 0.51
C SER A 209 -11.83 15.64 1.69
N LYS A 210 -11.33 15.13 2.83
CA LYS A 210 -11.11 15.89 4.07
C LYS A 210 -9.73 16.55 4.10
N TYR A 211 -8.74 15.88 3.53
CA TYR A 211 -7.35 16.34 3.49
C TYR A 211 -7.16 17.22 2.26
N ARG A 212 -7.67 18.45 2.33
CA ARG A 212 -7.45 19.43 1.27
C ARG A 212 -5.96 19.74 1.17
N LEU A 213 -5.41 19.46 -0.01
CA LEU A 213 -4.05 19.85 -0.38
C LEU A 213 -3.99 21.39 -0.29
N PRO A 214 -3.09 21.99 0.51
CA PRO A 214 -2.79 23.41 0.40
C PRO A 214 -2.29 23.76 -1.01
#